data_AF-A0A7J9JNN6-F1
#
_entry.id   AF-A0A7J9JNN6-F1
#
_cell.length_a   1.000
_cell.length_b   1.000
_cell.length_c   1.000
_cell.angle_alpha   90.00
_cell.angle_beta   90.00
_cell.angle_gamma   90.00
#
_symmetry.space_group_name_H-M   'P 1'
#
loop_
_entity.id
_entity.type
_entity.pdbx_description
1 polymer ?
#
loop_
_entity_poly.entity_id
_entity_poly.type
_entity_poly.pdbx_seq_one_letter_code
_entity_poly.pdbx_strand_id
1 'polypeptide(L)' 'NVKDPLELTEEEWNQNIRTNLTGSWLVSKYVCMLMRDAKQGGSVINISSIAGLNRGQLPGGLAYASSKAGLNTMT' A
#
# COMPACT_ATOMS: atom_id res chain seq x y z
N ASN A 1 -2.73 6.30 22.44
CA ASN A 1 -1.33 6.76 22.46
C ASN A 1 -0.76 6.66 21.07
N VAL A 2 -0.47 7.81 20.47
CA VAL A 2 0.24 7.91 19.21
C VAL A 2 1.70 7.50 19.46
N LYS A 3 2.25 6.55 18.69
CA LYS A 3 3.67 6.21 18.76
C LYS A 3 4.50 7.27 18.02
N ASP A 4 5.62 7.66 18.62
CA ASP A 4 6.60 8.53 17.97
C ASP A 4 7.24 7.79 16.77
N PRO A 5 7.43 8.44 15.61
CA PRO A 5 8.11 7.82 14.46
C PRO A 5 9.49 7.26 14.76
N LEU A 6 10.22 7.83 15.73
CA LEU A 6 11.54 7.35 16.14
C LEU A 6 11.48 6.01 16.91
N GLU A 7 10.32 5.68 17.47
CA GLU A 7 10.06 4.41 18.18
C GLU A 7 9.42 3.35 17.27
N LEU A 8 9.24 3.64 15.98
CA LEU A 8 8.70 2.70 15.02
C LEU A 8 9.75 1.61 14.73
N THR A 9 9.44 0.38 15.13
CA THR A 9 10.32 -0.75 14.86
C THR A 9 10.33 -1.14 13.38
N GLU A 10 11.44 -1.72 12.92
CA GLU A 10 11.54 -2.25 11.55
C GLU A 10 10.49 -3.33 11.27
N GLU A 11 10.15 -4.16 12.27
CA GLU A 11 9.12 -5.18 12.12
C GLU A 11 7.74 -4.55 11.87
N GLU A 12 7.35 -3.53 12.63
CA GLU A 12 6.08 -2.81 12.42
C GLU A 12 6.04 -2.09 11.07
N TRP A 13 7.17 -1.50 10.65
CA TRP A 13 7.33 -0.93 9.32
C TRP A 13 7.11 -2.00 8.24
N ASN A 14 7.86 -3.10 8.32
CA ASN A 14 7.81 -4.19 7.36
C ASN A 14 6.43 -4.84 7.30
N GLN A 15 5.74 -4.99 8.44
CA GLN A 15 4.40 -5.55 8.48
C GLN A 15 3.39 -4.68 7.70
N ASN A 16 3.48 -3.35 7.84
CA ASN A 16 2.65 -2.40 7.11
C ASN A 16 2.96 -2.42 5.61
N ILE A 17 4.23 -2.29 5.23
CA ILE A 17 4.65 -2.29 3.82
C ILE A 17 4.29 -3.62 3.15
N ARG A 18 4.60 -4.76 3.78
CA ARG A 18 4.34 -6.10 3.25
C ARG A 18 2.85 -6.29 2.97
N THR A 19 1.99 -5.90 3.91
CA THR A 19 0.54 -6.09 3.77
C THR A 19 -0.07 -5.11 2.77
N ASN A 20 0.17 -3.81 2.94
CA ASN A 20 -0.58 -2.77 2.24
C ASN A 20 -0.03 -2.45 0.85
N LEU A 21 1.27 -2.65 0.62
CA LEU A 21 1.93 -2.32 -0.64
C LEU A 21 2.37 -3.58 -1.38
N THR A 22 3.26 -4.39 -0.78
CA THR A 22 3.79 -5.58 -1.44
C THR A 22 2.67 -6.58 -1.77
N GLY A 23 1.75 -6.82 -0.84
CA GLY A 23 0.60 -7.70 -1.07
C GLY A 23 -0.27 -7.24 -2.24
N SER A 24 -0.65 -5.96 -2.26
CA SER A 24 -1.44 -5.37 -3.36
C SER A 24 -0.72 -5.42 -4.70
N TRP A 25 0.59 -5.16 -4.72
CA TRP A 25 1.42 -5.29 -5.93
C TRP A 25 1.44 -6.72 -6.45
N LEU A 26 1.67 -7.72 -5.59
CA LEU A 26 1.73 -9.12 -6.00
C LEU A 26 0.38 -9.58 -6.57
N VAL A 27 -0.73 -9.25 -5.91
CA VAL A 27 -2.08 -9.57 -6.43
C VAL A 27 -2.29 -8.90 -7.79
N SER A 28 -2.02 -7.61 -7.90
CA SER A 28 -2.18 -6.86 -9.16
C SER A 28 -1.33 -7.48 -10.28
N LYS A 29 -0.07 -7.80 -10.00
CA LYS A 29 0.86 -8.43 -10.95
C LYS A 29 0.31 -9.74 -11.49
N TYR A 30 -0.07 -10.67 -10.62
CA TYR A 30 -0.50 -12.00 -11.05
C TYR A 30 -1.89 -11.98 -11.71
N VAL A 31 -2.82 -11.17 -11.22
CA VAL A 31 -4.15 -11.01 -11.86
C VAL A 31 -4.00 -10.40 -13.27
N CYS A 32 -3.19 -9.35 -13.43
CA CYS A 32 -2.96 -8.73 -14.73
C CYS A 32 -2.26 -9.69 -15.70
N MET A 33 -1.33 -10.52 -15.23
CA MET A 33 -0.72 -11.58 -16.06
C MET A 33 -1.77 -12.57 -16.56
N LEU A 34 -2.67 -13.05 -15.68
CA LEU A 34 -3.74 -13.97 -16.06
C LEU A 34 -4.73 -13.34 -17.04
N MET A 35 -5.14 -12.09 -16.83
CA MET A 35 -6.02 -11.34 -17.75
C MET A 35 -5.38 -11.23 -19.14
N ARG A 36 -4.10 -10.83 -19.20
CA ARG A 36 -3.33 -10.73 -20.45
C ARG A 36 -3.28 -12.08 -21.18
N ASP A 37 -2.92 -13.15 -20.47
CA ASP A 37 -2.70 -14.47 -21.06
C ASP A 37 -4.01 -15.10 -21.53
N ALA A 38 -5.11 -14.83 -20.84
CA ALA A 38 -6.46 -15.20 -21.24
C ALA A 38 -7.03 -14.35 -22.39
N LYS A 39 -6.32 -13.29 -22.82
CA LYS A 39 -6.81 -12.27 -23.78
C LYS A 39 -8.15 -11.67 -23.37
N GLN A 40 -8.39 -11.56 -22.07
CA GLN A 40 -9.61 -11.01 -21.48
C GLN A 40 -9.23 -9.86 -20.57
N GLY A 41 -9.65 -8.64 -20.92
CA GLY A 41 -9.42 -7.46 -20.11
C GLY A 41 -10.19 -7.46 -18.79
N GLY A 42 -9.91 -6.45 -17.97
CA GLY A 42 -10.56 -6.25 -16.67
C GLY A 42 -9.95 -5.07 -15.95
N SER A 43 -10.31 -4.91 -14.67
CA SER A 43 -9.80 -3.84 -13.82
C SER A 43 -9.37 -4.39 -12.48
N VAL A 44 -8.25 -3.88 -11.96
CA VAL A 44 -7.80 -4.09 -10.58
C VAL A 44 -7.96 -2.76 -9.84
N ILE A 45 -8.75 -2.76 -8.77
CA ILE A 45 -9.02 -1.55 -7.99
C ILE A 45 -8.28 -1.64 -6.65
N ASN A 46 -7.24 -0.84 -6.49
CA ASN A 46 -6.48 -0.73 -5.23
C ASN A 46 -7.06 0.39 -4.35
N ILE A 47 -7.38 0.06 -3.10
CA ILE A 47 -7.96 1.02 -2.15
C ILE A 47 -6.85 1.69 -1.33
N SER A 48 -6.59 2.95 -1.65
CA SER A 48 -5.64 3.79 -0.92
C SER A 48 -6.31 4.56 0.26
N SER A 49 -5.73 5.68 0.68
CA SER A 49 -6.20 6.53 1.77
C SER A 49 -5.77 7.98 1.58
N ILE A 50 -6.55 8.92 2.13
CA ILE A 50 -6.16 10.34 2.22
C ILE A 50 -4.84 10.56 2.97
N ALA A 51 -4.47 9.63 3.85
CA ALA A 51 -3.20 9.63 4.56
C ALA A 51 -2.00 9.50 3.60
N GLY A 52 -2.19 8.85 2.44
CA GLY A 52 -1.15 8.73 1.39
C GLY A 52 -1.06 9.94 0.45
N LEU A 53 -1.86 10.99 0.65
CA LEU A 53 -1.93 12.17 -0.22
C LEU A 53 -1.38 13.44 0.44
N ASN A 54 -0.65 13.34 1.56
CA ASN A 54 -0.23 14.48 2.40
C ASN A 54 -1.40 15.38 2.87
N ARG A 55 -2.65 14.90 2.77
CA ARG A 55 -3.86 15.65 3.13
C ARG A 55 -4.49 15.19 4.45
N GLY A 56 -4.02 14.09 5.02
CA GLY A 56 -4.32 13.66 6.37
C GLY A 56 -3.02 13.37 7.10
N GLN A 57 -2.63 14.23 8.04
CA GLN A 57 -1.57 13.86 8.98
C GLN A 57 -2.17 12.90 10.00
N LEU A 58 -1.66 11.66 10.00
CA LEU A 58 -2.02 10.65 10.99
C LEU A 58 -0.82 10.51 11.93
N PRO A 59 -0.82 11.15 13.10
CA PRO A 59 0.27 10.99 14.06
C PRO A 59 0.47 9.50 14.36
N GLY A 60 1.72 9.02 14.28
CA GLY A 60 2.08 7.60 14.45
C GLY A 60 1.73 6.69 13.26
N GLY A 61 1.21 7.26 12.18
CA GLY A 61 0.81 6.52 10.96
C GLY A 61 1.89 6.47 9.88
N LEU A 62 3.17 6.69 10.19
CA LEU A 62 4.24 6.82 9.18
C LEU A 62 4.28 5.65 8.19
N ALA A 63 4.37 4.40 8.69
CA ALA A 63 4.43 3.21 7.83
C ALA A 63 3.15 3.02 7.02
N TYR A 64 1.99 3.25 7.65
CA TYR A 64 0.69 3.17 6.98
C TYR A 64 0.57 4.21 5.85
N ALA A 65 0.82 5.48 6.14
CA ALA A 65 0.76 6.57 5.17
C ALA A 65 1.75 6.35 4.03
N SER A 66 2.98 5.92 4.32
CA SER A 66 3.99 5.58 3.32
C SER A 66 3.53 4.44 2.41
N SER A 67 2.94 3.37 2.98
CA SER A 67 2.40 2.26 2.20
C SER A 67 1.28 2.70 1.25
N LYS A 68 0.42 3.62 1.69
CA LYS A 68 -0.71 4.14 0.90
C LYS A 68 -0.26 5.17 -0.15
N ALA A 69 0.76 5.95 0.14
CA ALA A 69 1.42 6.79 -0.86
C ALA A 69 2.05 5.93 -1.97
N GLY A 70 2.75 4.85 -1.60
CA GLY A 70 3.27 3.87 -2.57
C GLY A 70 2.17 3.23 -3.41
N LEU A 71 1.02 2.92 -2.78
CA LEU A 71 -0.13 2.34 -3.49
C LEU A 71 -0.75 3.30 -4.51
N ASN A 72 -0.74 4.62 -4.22
CA ASN A 72 -1.14 5.65 -5.18
C ASN A 72 -0.20 5.73 -6.37
N THR A 73 1.11 5.61 -6.18
CA THR A 73 2.09 5.61 -7.28
C THR A 73 1.99 4.35 -8.14
N MET A 74 1.60 3.23 -7.54
CA MET A 74 1.49 1.94 -8.22
C MET A 74 0.29 1.84 -9.17
N THR A 75 -0.77 2.60 -8.91
CA THR A 75 -2.06 2.51 -9.60
C THR A 75 -2.24 3.68 -10.56
#